data_AF-A0A965PN88-F1
#
_entry.id   AF-A0A965PN88-F1
#
_cell.length_a   1.000
_cell.length_b   1.000
_cell.length_c   1.000
_cell.angle_alpha   90.00
_cell.angle_beta   90.00
_cell.angle_gamma   90.00
#
_symmetry.space_group_name_H-M   'P 1'
#
loop_
_entity.id
_entity.type
_entity.pdbx_description
1 polymer ?
#
loop_
_entity_poly.entity_id
_entity_poly.type
_entity_poly.pdbx_seq_one_letter_code
_entity_poly.pdbx_strand_id
1 'polypeptide(L)'
;RIRHTRSSKSNLENVRDIMDNINAQFEATAEQYRFLASKDFNQNDVRKYVKVLLGIDKTPDEDIKTRTKNIMDEILTLVEGPKQAAVGVRGTWWAAYNGFNEYLNYSKGRSVSNRLDSLWFGQNGVDNLKALNTAVEFANAV
;
A
#
# COMPACT_ATOMS: atom_id res chain seq x y z
N ARG A 1 -15.86 -17.71 25.98
CA ARG A 1 -15.82 -18.68 27.11
C ARG A 1 -15.63 -20.07 26.52
N ILE A 2 -14.44 -20.66 26.67
CA ILE A 2 -14.14 -22.00 26.12
C ILE A 2 -14.74 -23.04 27.07
N ARG A 3 -15.64 -23.92 26.60
CA ARG A 3 -16.14 -25.03 27.40
C ARG A 3 -15.01 -26.06 27.55
N HIS A 4 -14.75 -26.52 28.78
CA HIS A 4 -13.81 -27.60 29.06
C HIS A 4 -14.46 -28.96 28.75
N THR A 5 -14.25 -29.46 27.54
CA THR A 5 -14.62 -30.77 27.02
C THR A 5 -13.35 -31.54 26.61
N ARG A 6 -13.46 -32.84 26.32
CA ARG A 6 -12.31 -33.66 25.85
C ARG A 6 -11.61 -33.09 24.60
N SER A 7 -12.31 -32.26 23.82
CA SER A 7 -11.82 -31.54 22.63
C SER A 7 -11.18 -30.17 22.91
N SER A 8 -11.21 -29.65 24.16
CA SER A 8 -10.67 -28.32 24.47
C SER A 8 -9.18 -28.20 24.22
N LYS A 9 -8.42 -29.29 24.40
CA LYS A 9 -6.98 -29.30 24.12
C LYS A 9 -6.69 -29.07 22.63
N SER A 10 -7.34 -29.83 21.75
CA SER A 10 -7.21 -29.67 20.29
C SER A 10 -7.72 -28.30 19.81
N ASN A 11 -8.82 -27.80 20.37
CA ASN A 11 -9.31 -26.45 20.05
C ASN A 11 -8.34 -25.35 20.49
N LEU A 12 -7.67 -25.52 21.64
CA LEU A 12 -6.66 -24.57 22.12
C LEU A 12 -5.38 -24.63 21.27
N GLU A 13 -4.98 -25.82 20.82
CA GLU A 13 -3.85 -25.99 19.87
C GLU A 13 -4.16 -25.29 18.54
N ASN A 14 -5.33 -25.52 17.94
CA ASN A 14 -5.73 -24.84 16.70
C ASN A 14 -5.75 -23.31 16.83
N VAL A 15 -6.23 -22.77 17.96
CA VAL A 15 -6.24 -21.32 18.21
C VAL A 15 -4.81 -20.79 18.33
N ARG A 16 -3.89 -21.53 18.95
CA ARG A 16 -2.47 -21.15 19.02
C ARG A 16 -1.86 -21.11 17.63
N ASP A 17 -2.06 -22.15 16.83
CA ASP A 17 -1.51 -22.21 15.46
C ASP A 17 -2.01 -21.05 14.58
N ILE A 18 -3.29 -20.68 14.70
CA ILE A 18 -3.85 -19.52 14.00
C ILE A 18 -3.19 -18.22 14.48
N MET A 19 -3.03 -18.04 15.79
CA MET A 19 -2.39 -16.84 16.34
C MET A 19 -0.92 -16.74 15.94
N ASP A 20 -0.19 -17.85 15.96
CA ASP A 20 1.21 -17.90 15.55
C ASP A 20 1.35 -17.54 14.06
N ASN A 21 0.44 -18.03 13.21
CA ASN A 21 0.41 -17.67 11.80
C ASN A 21 0.07 -16.19 11.57
N ILE A 22 -0.91 -15.64 12.29
CA ILE A 22 -1.26 -14.22 12.23
C ILE A 22 -0.07 -13.36 12.67
N ASN A 23 0.61 -13.74 13.74
CA ASN A 23 1.78 -13.02 14.24
C ASN A 23 2.93 -13.04 13.21
N ALA A 24 3.18 -14.18 12.58
CA ALA A 24 4.19 -14.29 11.53
C ALA A 24 3.86 -13.40 10.31
N GLN A 25 2.59 -13.34 9.88
CA GLN A 25 2.17 -12.45 8.80
C GLN A 25 2.31 -10.97 9.18
N PHE A 26 1.97 -10.62 10.42
CA PHE A 26 2.12 -9.26 10.93
C PHE A 26 3.59 -8.83 10.92
N GLU A 27 4.49 -9.66 11.44
CA GLU A 27 5.93 -9.37 11.44
C GLU A 27 6.49 -9.25 10.02
N ALA A 28 6.14 -10.17 9.12
CA ALA A 28 6.55 -10.09 7.71
C ALA A 28 6.09 -8.79 7.04
N THR A 29 4.88 -8.33 7.35
CA THR A 29 4.36 -7.05 6.83
C THR A 29 5.11 -5.86 7.42
N ALA A 30 5.40 -5.89 8.72
CA ALA A 30 6.18 -4.84 9.37
C ALA A 30 7.61 -4.76 8.83
N GLU A 31 8.25 -5.89 8.51
CA GLU A 31 9.54 -5.94 7.84
C GLU A 31 9.52 -5.27 6.46
N GLN A 32 8.48 -5.51 5.66
CA GLN A 32 8.31 -4.81 4.38
C GLN A 32 8.23 -3.29 4.57
N TYR A 33 7.45 -2.81 5.56
CA TYR A 33 7.34 -1.37 5.82
C TYR A 33 8.67 -0.76 6.26
N ARG A 34 9.40 -1.44 7.16
CA ARG A 34 10.75 -1.02 7.58
C ARG A 34 11.72 -0.99 6.39
N PHE A 35 11.66 -1.99 5.52
CA PHE A 35 12.48 -2.05 4.30
C PHE A 35 12.19 -0.86 3.38
N LEU A 36 10.91 -0.56 3.11
CA LEU A 36 10.52 0.58 2.29
C LEU A 36 10.95 1.93 2.89
N ALA A 37 10.89 2.08 4.21
CA ALA A 37 11.34 3.29 4.89
C ALA A 37 12.87 3.45 4.87
N SER A 38 13.62 2.35 4.69
CA SER A 38 15.09 2.37 4.60
C SER A 38 15.63 2.70 3.21
N LYS A 39 14.77 2.76 2.19
CA LYS A 39 15.14 2.90 0.78
C LYS A 39 14.62 4.21 0.22
N ASP A 40 15.52 5.07 -0.21
CA ASP A 40 15.20 6.31 -0.91
C ASP A 40 14.81 6.02 -2.36
N PHE A 41 13.94 6.85 -2.93
CA PHE A 41 13.64 6.85 -4.36
C PHE A 41 14.23 8.08 -5.05
N ASN A 42 14.37 7.99 -6.37
CA ASN A 42 14.55 9.17 -7.22
C ASN A 42 13.23 9.52 -7.94
N GLN A 43 13.17 10.74 -8.49
CA GLN A 43 11.97 11.30 -9.12
C GLN A 43 11.50 10.52 -10.35
N ASN A 44 12.43 9.89 -11.08
CA ASN A 44 12.09 9.12 -12.27
C ASN A 44 11.43 7.79 -11.89
N ASP A 45 11.96 7.13 -10.86
CA ASP A 45 11.44 5.84 -10.40
C ASP A 45 10.07 5.99 -9.74
N VAL A 46 9.85 7.02 -8.92
CA VAL A 46 8.53 7.26 -8.33
C VAL A 46 7.48 7.61 -9.38
N ARG A 47 7.86 8.37 -10.43
CA ARG A 47 6.98 8.61 -11.58
C ARG A 47 6.62 7.31 -12.29
N LYS A 48 7.60 6.44 -12.54
CA LYS A 48 7.37 5.13 -13.17
C LYS A 48 6.49 4.24 -12.30
N TYR A 49 6.72 4.23 -10.99
CA TYR A 49 5.88 3.53 -10.02
C TYR A 49 4.40 3.96 -10.12
N VAL A 50 4.12 5.27 -10.10
CA VAL A 50 2.75 5.77 -10.24
C VAL A 50 2.13 5.37 -11.58
N LYS A 51 2.89 5.40 -12.68
CA LYS A 51 2.40 4.92 -13.98
C LYS A 51 2.01 3.44 -13.96
N VAL A 52 2.80 2.57 -13.31
CA VAL A 52 2.49 1.14 -13.16
C VAL A 52 1.19 0.94 -12.37
N LEU A 53 0.96 1.73 -11.32
CA LEU A 53 -0.26 1.67 -10.53
C LEU A 53 -1.50 2.12 -11.31
N LEU A 54 -1.36 3.14 -12.16
CA LEU A 54 -2.43 3.63 -13.03
C LEU A 54 -2.61 2.79 -14.32
N GLY A 55 -1.74 1.82 -14.58
CA GLY A 55 -1.80 0.97 -15.78
C GLY A 55 -1.44 1.70 -17.08
N ILE A 56 -0.54 2.69 -16.99
CA ILE A 56 -0.10 3.57 -18.10
C ILE A 56 1.42 3.54 -18.27
N ASP A 57 2.08 2.50 -17.78
CA ASP A 57 3.55 2.33 -17.83
C ASP A 57 4.12 2.36 -19.26
N LYS A 58 3.33 1.89 -20.24
CA LYS A 58 3.71 1.87 -21.66
C LYS A 58 3.28 3.12 -22.43
N THR A 59 2.54 4.03 -21.80
CA THR A 59 2.00 5.22 -22.46
C THR A 59 3.01 6.37 -22.37
N PRO A 60 3.42 6.96 -23.53
CA PRO A 60 4.20 8.18 -23.55
C PRO A 60 3.47 9.34 -22.85
N ASP A 61 4.20 10.25 -22.21
CA ASP A 61 3.61 11.35 -21.42
C ASP A 61 2.68 12.26 -22.24
N GLU A 62 2.93 12.40 -23.54
CA GLU A 62 2.12 13.17 -24.49
C GLU A 62 0.76 12.54 -24.80
N ASP A 63 0.66 11.21 -24.69
CA ASP A 63 -0.56 10.45 -25.01
C ASP A 63 -1.44 10.21 -23.76
N ILE A 64 -0.98 10.61 -22.58
CA ILE A 64 -1.75 10.44 -21.34
C ILE A 64 -2.94 11.42 -21.35
N LYS A 65 -4.15 10.87 -21.37
CA LYS A 65 -5.40 11.63 -21.25
C LYS A 65 -5.35 12.59 -20.06
N THR A 66 -5.83 13.83 -20.24
CA THR A 66 -5.80 14.89 -19.22
C THR A 66 -6.30 14.44 -17.86
N ARG A 67 -7.42 13.69 -17.81
CA ARG A 67 -7.95 13.16 -16.54
C ARG A 67 -6.96 12.25 -15.81
N THR A 68 -6.32 11.34 -16.53
CA THR A 68 -5.34 10.41 -15.96
C THR A 68 -4.07 11.14 -15.55
N LYS A 69 -3.65 12.15 -16.32
CA LYS A 69 -2.52 13.02 -15.98
C LYS A 69 -2.77 13.76 -14.67
N ASN A 70 -3.95 14.35 -14.51
CA ASN A 70 -4.32 15.04 -13.26
C ASN A 70 -4.28 14.10 -12.04
N ILE A 71 -4.74 12.85 -12.20
CA ILE A 71 -4.67 11.84 -11.14
C ILE A 71 -3.21 11.49 -10.82
N MET A 72 -2.36 11.32 -11.84
CA MET A 72 -0.94 11.06 -11.66
C MET A 72 -0.25 12.20 -10.91
N ASP A 73 -0.51 13.45 -11.32
CA ASP A 73 0.07 14.64 -10.69
C ASP A 73 -0.43 14.83 -9.24
N GLU A 74 -1.70 14.52 -8.97
CA GLU A 74 -2.26 14.47 -7.63
C GLU A 74 -1.50 13.46 -6.75
N ILE A 75 -1.34 12.22 -7.22
CA ILE A 75 -0.62 11.18 -6.48
C ILE A 75 0.83 11.60 -6.22
N LEU A 76 1.54 12.10 -7.23
CA LEU A 76 2.93 12.58 -7.06
C LEU A 76 3.03 13.71 -6.03
N THR A 77 2.04 14.60 -6.01
CA THR A 77 1.96 15.66 -4.98
C THR A 77 1.75 15.07 -3.58
N LEU A 78 0.93 14.02 -3.44
CA LEU A 78 0.69 13.34 -2.17
C LEU A 78 1.92 12.56 -1.68
N VAL A 79 2.72 11.98 -2.59
CA VAL A 79 3.95 11.27 -2.21
C VAL A 79 4.95 12.20 -1.50
N GLU A 80 5.01 13.46 -1.93
CA GLU A 80 5.84 14.49 -1.29
C GLU A 80 5.05 15.40 -0.34
N GLY A 81 3.83 14.97 -0.01
CA GLY A 81 2.86 15.74 0.75
C GLY A 81 3.22 15.90 2.23
N PRO A 82 2.46 16.74 2.95
CA PRO A 82 2.72 17.01 4.36
C PRO A 82 2.57 15.77 5.26
N LYS A 83 1.74 14.79 4.91
CA LYS A 83 1.58 13.55 5.70
C LYS A 83 2.79 12.61 5.58
N GLN A 84 3.67 12.86 4.63
CA GLN A 84 4.85 12.08 4.26
C GLN A 84 6.13 12.86 4.60
N ALA A 85 6.00 14.05 5.19
CA ALA A 85 7.10 14.94 5.52
C ALA A 85 7.86 14.56 6.82
N ALA A 86 7.46 13.49 7.51
CA ALA A 86 8.14 13.02 8.71
C ALA A 86 9.62 12.69 8.42
N VAL A 87 10.49 12.99 9.40
CA VAL A 87 11.92 12.69 9.33
C VAL A 87 12.13 11.18 9.17
N GLY A 88 12.91 10.77 8.16
CA GLY A 88 13.13 9.36 7.83
C GLY A 88 12.01 8.72 6.99
N VAL A 89 10.96 9.47 6.62
CA VAL A 89 9.90 9.01 5.70
C VAL A 89 9.98 9.76 4.38
N ARG A 90 10.22 11.06 4.41
CA ARG A 90 10.28 11.88 3.20
C ARG A 90 11.31 11.35 2.21
N GLY A 91 10.90 11.13 0.96
CA GLY A 91 11.77 10.65 -0.11
C GLY A 91 11.99 9.14 -0.14
N THR A 92 11.33 8.38 0.75
CA THR A 92 11.46 6.93 0.82
C THR A 92 10.35 6.20 0.06
N TRP A 93 10.56 4.94 -0.29
CA TRP A 93 9.51 4.11 -0.87
C TRP A 93 8.31 3.92 0.08
N TRP A 94 8.51 4.09 1.39
CA TRP A 94 7.41 4.16 2.34
C TRP A 94 6.53 5.40 2.13
N ALA A 95 7.12 6.57 1.85
CA ALA A 95 6.35 7.74 1.45
C ALA A 95 5.61 7.54 0.12
N ALA A 96 6.26 6.89 -0.87
CA ALA A 96 5.64 6.59 -2.17
C ALA A 96 4.37 5.72 -2.02
N TYR A 97 4.47 4.64 -1.24
CA TYR A 97 3.33 3.78 -0.92
C TYR A 97 2.21 4.56 -0.21
N ASN A 98 2.55 5.35 0.82
CA ASN A 98 1.55 6.11 1.57
C ASN A 98 0.91 7.24 0.78
N GLY A 99 1.62 7.87 -0.15
CA GLY A 99 1.04 8.87 -1.07
C GLY A 99 -0.06 8.27 -1.95
N PHE A 100 0.15 7.06 -2.48
CA PHE A 100 -0.90 6.36 -3.22
C PHE A 100 -2.04 5.88 -2.29
N ASN A 101 -1.72 5.37 -1.11
CA ASN A 101 -2.72 4.98 -0.11
C ASN A 101 -3.63 6.17 0.26
N GLU A 102 -3.06 7.36 0.41
CA GLU A 102 -3.82 8.59 0.68
C GLU A 102 -4.81 8.90 -0.45
N TYR A 103 -4.38 8.82 -1.72
CA TYR A 103 -5.27 8.97 -2.87
C TYR A 103 -6.44 7.98 -2.82
N LEU A 104 -6.20 6.71 -2.44
CA LEU A 104 -7.26 5.71 -2.32
C LEU A 104 -8.28 6.05 -1.22
N ASN A 105 -7.81 6.60 -0.09
CA ASN A 105 -8.64 6.94 1.06
C ASN A 105 -9.49 8.19 0.85
N TYR A 106 -8.93 9.21 0.20
CA TYR A 106 -9.55 10.54 0.16
C TYR A 106 -10.12 10.93 -1.20
N SER A 107 -9.52 10.44 -2.29
CA SER A 107 -9.86 10.91 -3.65
C SER A 107 -10.53 9.84 -4.51
N LYS A 108 -10.11 8.58 -4.41
CA LYS A 108 -10.60 7.50 -5.29
C LYS A 108 -11.96 6.93 -4.86
N GLY A 109 -13.02 7.69 -5.11
CA GLY A 109 -14.41 7.26 -4.95
C GLY A 109 -15.37 8.43 -4.69
N ARG A 110 -16.67 8.20 -4.91
CA ARG A 110 -17.68 9.27 -4.89
C ARG A 110 -18.02 9.78 -3.48
N SER A 111 -18.05 8.90 -2.49
CA SER A 111 -18.37 9.23 -1.10
C SER A 111 -17.37 8.57 -0.14
N VAL A 112 -17.31 9.04 1.10
CA VAL A 112 -16.45 8.46 2.15
C VAL A 112 -16.78 6.99 2.37
N SER A 113 -18.08 6.64 2.49
CA SER A 113 -18.51 5.24 2.69
C SER A 113 -18.04 4.35 1.54
N ASN A 114 -18.26 4.77 0.30
CA ASN A 114 -17.85 3.97 -0.85
C ASN A 114 -16.33 3.75 -0.93
N ARG A 115 -15.54 4.74 -0.48
CA ARG A 115 -14.07 4.59 -0.42
C ARG A 115 -13.66 3.59 0.64
N LEU A 116 -14.26 3.66 1.82
CA LEU A 116 -13.98 2.73 2.92
C LEU A 116 -14.38 1.30 2.55
N ASP A 117 -15.59 1.10 2.02
CA ASP A 117 -16.07 -0.20 1.57
C ASP A 117 -15.17 -0.79 0.48
N SER A 118 -14.74 0.02 -0.48
CA SER A 118 -13.81 -0.40 -1.55
C SER A 118 -12.42 -0.73 -1.01
N LEU A 119 -11.95 -0.01 0.01
CA LEU A 119 -10.65 -0.26 0.65
C LEU A 119 -10.65 -1.57 1.44
N TRP A 120 -11.75 -1.88 2.12
CA TRP A 120 -11.85 -3.09 2.94
C TRP A 120 -12.16 -4.33 2.12
N PHE A 121 -13.04 -4.21 1.12
CA PHE A 121 -13.62 -5.37 0.45
C PHE A 121 -13.60 -5.30 -1.08
N GLY A 122 -13.02 -4.25 -1.67
CA GLY A 122 -13.14 -3.99 -3.11
C GLY A 122 -11.82 -3.64 -3.79
N GLN A 123 -11.96 -2.93 -4.90
CA GLN A 123 -10.85 -2.64 -5.80
C GLN A 123 -9.76 -1.78 -5.14
N ASN A 124 -10.12 -0.84 -4.26
CA ASN A 124 -9.11 0.01 -3.61
C ASN A 124 -8.22 -0.82 -2.67
N GLY A 125 -8.75 -1.87 -2.03
CA GLY A 125 -7.94 -2.80 -1.23
C GLY A 125 -6.93 -3.58 -2.08
N VAL A 126 -7.37 -4.08 -3.24
CA VAL A 126 -6.50 -4.74 -4.22
C VAL A 126 -5.43 -3.80 -4.75
N ASP A 127 -5.80 -2.55 -5.07
CA ASP A 127 -4.86 -1.54 -5.56
C ASP A 127 -3.85 -1.13 -4.49
N ASN A 128 -4.25 -1.10 -3.22
CA ASN A 128 -3.36 -0.84 -2.11
C ASN A 128 -2.32 -1.96 -1.92
N LEU A 129 -2.74 -3.23 -2.06
CA LEU A 129 -1.82 -4.37 -2.02
C LEU A 129 -0.86 -4.33 -3.22
N LYS A 130 -1.36 -4.03 -4.41
CA LYS A 130 -0.51 -3.83 -5.59
C LYS A 130 0.50 -2.70 -5.35
N ALA A 131 0.07 -1.59 -4.77
CA ALA A 131 0.94 -0.47 -4.43
C ALA A 131 2.08 -0.85 -3.49
N LEU A 132 1.81 -1.68 -2.49
CA LEU A 132 2.83 -2.23 -1.59
C LEU A 132 3.82 -3.12 -2.33
N ASN A 133 3.32 -4.12 -3.06
CA ASN A 133 4.16 -5.07 -3.79
C ASN A 133 5.06 -4.37 -4.82
N THR A 134 4.50 -3.46 -5.62
CA THR A 134 5.27 -2.70 -6.61
C THR A 134 6.29 -1.77 -5.93
N ALA A 135 5.99 -1.19 -4.76
CA ALA A 135 6.98 -0.40 -4.03
C ALA A 135 8.16 -1.26 -3.56
N VAL A 136 7.90 -2.48 -3.08
CA VAL A 136 8.94 -3.44 -2.70
C VAL A 136 9.78 -3.86 -3.90
N GLU A 137 9.16 -4.13 -5.05
CA GLU A 137 9.88 -4.46 -6.29
C GLU A 137 10.84 -3.33 -6.71
N PHE A 138 10.37 -2.09 -6.71
CA PHE A 138 11.20 -0.95 -7.07
C PHE A 138 12.29 -0.69 -6.03
N ALA A 139 11.99 -0.79 -4.72
CA ALA A 139 12.97 -0.63 -3.65
C ALA A 139 14.10 -1.67 -3.69
N ASN A 140 13.83 -2.87 -4.22
CA ASN A 140 14.84 -3.91 -4.46
C ASN A 140 15.70 -3.64 -5.71
N ALA A 141 15.21 -2.83 -6.65
CA ALA A 141 15.94 -2.46 -7.86
C ALA A 141 16.88 -1.24 -7.67
N VAL A 142 16.84 -0.61 -6.49
CA VAL A 142 17.74 0.47 -6.04
C VAL A 142 18.96 -0.10 -5.31
#